data_AF-A0A941F2Z7-F1
#
_entry.id   AF-A0A941F2Z7-F1
#
_cell.length_a   1.000
_cell.length_b   1.000
_cell.length_c   1.000
_cell.angle_alpha   90.00
_cell.angle_beta   90.00
_cell.angle_gamma   90.00
#
_symmetry.space_group_name_H-M   'P 1'
#
loop_
_entity.id
_entity.type
_entity.pdbx_description
1 polymer ?
#
loop_
_entity_poly.entity_id
_entity_poly.type
_entity_poly.pdbx_seq_one_letter_code
_entity_poly.pdbx_strand_id
1 'polypeptide(L)'
;MDFIPDIAINLAFIVGIIAQLVKVFDLLLKPQQKKIIESAVETLVLRLEYTKPIKWLEKLINKKFLLAIVIVVLLLITVLILEITRVFSGVAYSSSDLIFALFLIIVAGIPVFLYGYPLSKWLVKDVHPIKFFLKSIIILTVSLIVLLTSDYIGENMGSDWSTWLFIVTGLYPASLIFLISILITFTLMLLILVIKLLVIISRFICWRILDYNKGPVAAITLIITVGLGTWKLFLEH
;
A
#
# COMPACT_ATOMS: atom_id res chain seq x y z
N MET A 1 6.43 8.38 28.87
CA MET A 1 6.54 7.18 28.02
C MET A 1 5.13 6.60 27.90
N ASP A 2 4.17 7.48 27.57
CA ASP A 2 2.77 7.32 27.99
C ASP A 2 1.83 7.05 26.80
N PHE A 3 2.38 6.87 25.60
CA PHE A 3 1.64 6.64 24.37
C PHE A 3 1.08 5.22 24.23
N ILE A 4 1.72 4.25 24.91
CA ILE A 4 1.34 2.84 24.85
C ILE A 4 0.00 2.55 25.57
N PRO A 5 -0.25 3.05 26.81
CA PRO A 5 -1.51 2.78 27.50
C PRO A 5 -2.74 3.33 26.77
N ASP A 6 -2.66 4.50 26.14
CA ASP A 6 -3.79 5.09 25.42
C ASP A 6 -4.19 4.28 24.18
N ILE A 7 -3.22 3.75 23.43
CA ILE A 7 -3.49 2.88 22.28
C ILE A 7 -4.17 1.59 22.75
N ALA A 8 -3.72 1.00 23.86
CA ALA A 8 -4.31 -0.21 24.40
C ALA A 8 -5.76 0.00 24.86
N ILE A 9 -6.04 1.11 25.54
CA ILE A 9 -7.40 1.47 25.98
C ILE A 9 -8.31 1.72 24.78
N ASN A 10 -7.85 2.48 23.77
CA ASN A 10 -8.63 2.74 22.55
C ASN A 10 -8.93 1.45 21.77
N LEU A 11 -7.96 0.54 21.66
CA LEU A 11 -8.18 -0.76 21.03
C LEU A 11 -9.20 -1.61 21.81
N ALA A 12 -9.10 -1.66 23.14
CA ALA A 12 -10.06 -2.37 23.97
C ALA A 12 -11.47 -1.80 23.81
N PHE A 13 -11.61 -0.48 23.74
CA PHE A 13 -12.87 0.20 23.53
C PHE A 13 -13.48 -0.11 22.14
N ILE A 14 -12.68 -0.05 21.07
CA ILE A 14 -13.10 -0.40 19.70
C ILE A 14 -13.56 -1.86 19.65
N VAL A 15 -12.80 -2.78 20.24
CA VAL A 15 -13.17 -4.21 20.32
C VAL A 15 -14.47 -4.40 21.09
N GLY A 16 -14.67 -3.66 22.18
CA GLY A 16 -15.91 -3.65 22.95
C GLY A 16 -17.12 -3.20 22.14
N ILE A 17 -16.99 -2.10 21.37
CA ILE A 17 -18.04 -1.61 20.47
C ILE A 17 -18.37 -2.66 19.40
N ILE A 18 -17.36 -3.24 18.75
CA ILE A 18 -17.56 -4.28 17.74
C ILE A 18 -18.29 -5.48 18.34
N ALA A 19 -17.92 -5.92 19.54
CA ALA A 19 -18.59 -7.03 20.23
C ALA A 19 -20.07 -6.74 20.54
N GLN A 20 -20.39 -5.50 20.96
CA GLN A 20 -21.76 -5.06 21.19
C GLN A 20 -22.57 -5.00 19.89
N LEU A 21 -21.99 -4.44 18.82
CA LEU A 21 -22.63 -4.39 17.50
C LEU A 21 -22.95 -5.78 16.98
N VAL A 22 -22.04 -6.74 17.15
CA VAL A 22 -22.27 -8.14 16.77
C VAL A 22 -23.49 -8.72 17.49
N LYS A 23 -23.68 -8.44 18.79
CA LYS A 23 -24.87 -8.88 19.56
C LYS A 23 -26.15 -8.21 19.05
N VAL A 24 -26.10 -6.92 18.73
CA VAL A 24 -27.26 -6.19 18.18
C VAL A 24 -27.65 -6.77 16.81
N PHE A 25 -26.68 -7.04 15.93
CA PHE A 25 -26.92 -7.72 14.66
C PHE A 25 -27.53 -9.11 14.86
N ASP A 26 -27.07 -9.85 15.86
CA ASP A 26 -27.60 -11.18 16.17
C ASP A 26 -29.08 -11.16 16.60
N LEU A 27 -29.50 -10.12 17.32
CA LEU A 27 -30.89 -9.88 17.72
C LEU A 27 -31.76 -9.36 16.58
N LEU A 28 -31.23 -8.47 15.74
CA LEU A 28 -31.98 -7.84 14.64
C LEU A 28 -32.19 -8.77 13.44
N LEU A 29 -31.23 -9.65 13.15
CA LEU A 29 -31.26 -10.47 11.94
C LEU A 29 -32.11 -11.73 12.13
N LYS A 30 -33.06 -11.95 11.23
CA LYS A 30 -33.81 -13.21 11.15
C LYS A 30 -32.89 -14.37 10.71
N PRO A 31 -33.19 -15.63 11.05
CA PRO A 31 -32.36 -16.79 10.67
C PRO A 31 -32.06 -16.89 9.17
N GLN A 32 -33.04 -16.52 8.32
CA GLN A 32 -32.86 -16.50 6.87
C GLN A 32 -31.84 -15.44 6.42
N GLN A 33 -31.86 -14.24 7.03
CA GLN A 33 -30.91 -13.17 6.72
C GLN A 33 -29.49 -13.55 7.15
N LYS A 34 -29.34 -14.23 8.30
CA LYS A 34 -28.04 -14.76 8.76
C LYS A 34 -27.41 -15.70 7.73
N LYS A 35 -28.19 -16.64 7.19
CA LYS A 35 -27.71 -17.55 6.11
C LYS A 35 -27.32 -16.82 4.83
N ILE A 36 -28.05 -15.76 4.46
CA ILE A 36 -27.69 -14.96 3.27
C ILE A 36 -26.34 -14.27 3.51
N ILE A 37 -26.16 -13.62 4.66
CA ILE A 37 -24.90 -12.93 5.02
C ILE A 37 -23.74 -13.93 5.08
N GLU A 38 -23.95 -15.09 5.71
CA GLU A 38 -22.99 -16.19 5.74
C GLU A 38 -22.54 -16.57 4.33
N SER A 39 -23.50 -16.93 3.46
CA SER A 39 -23.18 -17.35 2.09
C SER A 39 -22.45 -16.26 1.30
N ALA A 40 -22.80 -14.98 1.52
CA ALA A 40 -22.14 -13.85 0.86
C ALA A 40 -20.71 -13.67 1.37
N VAL A 41 -20.48 -13.77 2.68
CA VAL A 41 -19.15 -13.66 3.29
C VAL A 41 -18.28 -14.84 2.88
N GLU A 42 -18.80 -16.07 2.92
CA GLU A 42 -18.08 -17.26 2.43
C GLU A 42 -17.72 -17.13 0.95
N THR A 43 -18.66 -16.67 0.11
CA THR A 43 -18.39 -16.45 -1.32
C THR A 43 -17.30 -15.39 -1.52
N LEU A 44 -17.33 -14.29 -0.75
CA LEU A 44 -16.30 -13.25 -0.81
C LEU A 44 -14.93 -13.76 -0.33
N VAL A 45 -14.89 -14.49 0.79
CA VAL A 45 -13.68 -15.12 1.33
C VAL A 45 -13.10 -16.06 0.28
N LEU A 46 -13.92 -16.97 -0.27
CA LEU A 46 -13.50 -17.92 -1.30
C LEU A 46 -13.02 -17.21 -2.56
N ARG A 47 -13.70 -16.14 -3.01
CA ARG A 47 -13.24 -15.34 -4.15
C ARG A 47 -11.89 -14.69 -3.87
N LEU A 48 -11.65 -14.16 -2.68
CA LEU A 48 -10.40 -13.50 -2.31
C LEU A 48 -9.25 -14.50 -2.11
N GLU A 49 -9.53 -15.67 -1.54
CA GLU A 49 -8.58 -16.79 -1.48
C GLU A 49 -8.25 -17.32 -2.88
N TYR A 50 -9.25 -17.41 -3.76
CA TYR A 50 -9.08 -17.91 -5.13
C TYR A 50 -8.35 -16.92 -6.04
N THR A 51 -8.67 -15.62 -5.96
CA THR A 51 -8.01 -14.59 -6.78
C THR A 51 -6.53 -14.47 -6.47
N LYS A 52 -6.07 -14.92 -5.29
CA LYS A 52 -4.67 -14.89 -4.85
C LYS A 52 -4.05 -13.54 -5.24
N PRO A 53 -4.47 -12.42 -4.63
CA PRO A 53 -4.18 -11.06 -5.11
C PRO A 53 -2.69 -10.80 -5.39
N ILE A 54 -1.79 -11.47 -4.67
CA ILE A 54 -0.34 -11.44 -4.95
C ILE A 54 0.01 -12.05 -6.32
N LYS A 55 -0.60 -13.18 -6.70
CA LYS A 55 -0.45 -13.77 -8.04
C LYS A 55 -1.06 -12.90 -9.14
N TRP A 56 -2.11 -12.16 -8.81
CA TRP A 56 -2.66 -11.17 -9.75
C TRP A 56 -1.68 -10.02 -9.97
N LEU A 57 -1.07 -9.51 -8.89
CA LEU A 57 0.01 -8.54 -8.96
C LEU A 57 1.22 -9.07 -9.76
N GLU A 58 1.61 -10.33 -9.54
CA GLU A 58 2.67 -11.00 -10.29
C GLU A 58 2.35 -11.06 -11.80
N LYS A 59 1.09 -11.33 -12.17
CA LYS A 59 0.64 -11.31 -13.57
C LYS A 59 0.63 -9.92 -14.17
N LEU A 60 0.30 -8.89 -13.39
CA LEU A 60 0.37 -7.50 -13.84
C LEU A 60 1.81 -7.06 -14.08
N ILE A 61 2.78 -7.55 -13.31
CA ILE A 61 4.21 -7.27 -13.49
C ILE A 61 4.77 -8.13 -14.63
N ASN A 62 4.16 -8.01 -15.80
CA ASN A 62 4.73 -8.49 -17.06
C ASN A 62 5.67 -7.42 -17.62
N LYS A 63 6.80 -7.83 -18.22
CA LYS A 63 7.75 -6.94 -18.92
C LYS A 63 7.04 -5.90 -19.79
N LYS A 64 6.02 -6.31 -20.56
CA LYS A 64 5.27 -5.42 -21.47
C LYS A 64 4.46 -4.36 -20.73
N PHE A 65 3.81 -4.73 -19.64
CA PHE A 65 2.99 -3.80 -18.85
C PHE A 65 3.87 -2.81 -18.10
N LEU A 66 4.98 -3.28 -17.53
CA LEU A 66 5.96 -2.43 -16.84
C LEU A 66 6.60 -1.44 -17.83
N LEU A 67 7.00 -1.91 -19.02
CA LEU A 67 7.46 -1.04 -20.11
C LEU A 67 6.42 0.03 -20.47
N ALA A 68 5.15 -0.35 -20.62
CA ALA A 68 4.08 0.58 -20.95
C ALA A 68 3.90 1.65 -19.85
N ILE A 69 3.90 1.26 -18.57
CA ILE A 69 3.85 2.20 -17.44
C ILE A 69 5.04 3.15 -17.48
N VAL A 70 6.26 2.63 -17.65
CA VAL A 70 7.48 3.44 -17.68
C VAL A 70 7.41 4.47 -18.82
N ILE A 71 6.98 4.07 -20.01
CA ILE A 71 6.81 4.97 -21.16
C ILE A 71 5.77 6.06 -20.84
N VAL A 72 4.60 5.69 -20.31
CA VAL A 72 3.52 6.64 -19.99
C VAL A 72 3.97 7.63 -18.91
N VAL A 73 4.60 7.14 -17.84
CA VAL A 73 5.08 8.00 -16.74
C VAL A 73 6.17 8.95 -17.24
N LEU A 74 7.12 8.46 -18.04
CA LEU A 74 8.14 9.31 -18.65
C LEU A 74 7.51 10.40 -19.52
N LEU A 75 6.57 10.04 -20.39
CA LEU A 75 5.84 11.02 -21.22
C LEU A 75 5.13 12.08 -20.36
N LEU A 76 4.44 11.68 -19.29
CA LEU A 76 3.76 12.62 -18.39
C LEU A 76 4.74 13.55 -17.68
N ILE A 77 5.85 13.03 -17.16
CA ILE A 77 6.90 13.84 -16.51
C ILE A 77 7.48 14.83 -17.51
N THR A 78 7.78 14.39 -18.72
CA THR A 78 8.31 15.24 -19.78
C THR A 78 7.35 16.37 -20.15
N VAL A 79 6.07 16.07 -20.35
CA VAL A 79 5.03 17.09 -20.62
C VAL A 79 4.94 18.09 -19.47
N LEU A 80 5.00 17.61 -18.23
CA LEU A 80 4.91 18.46 -17.04
C LEU A 80 6.14 19.37 -16.88
N ILE A 81 7.36 18.86 -17.11
CA ILE A 81 8.60 19.65 -17.10
C ILE A 81 8.55 20.73 -18.18
N LEU A 82 8.13 20.37 -19.39
CA LEU A 82 7.96 21.34 -20.46
C LEU A 82 7.03 22.45 -20.00
N GLU A 83 5.82 22.10 -19.54
CA GLU A 83 4.80 23.11 -19.17
C GLU A 83 5.23 24.03 -18.03
N ILE A 84 5.90 23.49 -17.01
CA ILE A 84 6.54 24.29 -15.98
C ILE A 84 7.54 25.26 -16.62
N THR A 85 8.44 24.76 -17.47
CA THR A 85 9.47 25.59 -18.13
C THR A 85 8.85 26.71 -18.96
N ARG A 86 7.77 26.46 -19.71
CA ARG A 86 7.05 27.48 -20.47
C ARG A 86 6.39 28.52 -19.58
N VAL A 87 5.76 28.10 -18.48
CA VAL A 87 5.11 29.02 -17.54
C VAL A 87 6.14 29.95 -16.88
N PHE A 88 7.31 29.43 -16.50
CA PHE A 88 8.34 30.23 -15.82
C PHE A 88 9.19 31.08 -16.78
N SER A 89 9.46 30.61 -18.00
CA SER A 89 10.30 31.34 -18.97
C SER A 89 9.51 32.28 -19.89
N GLY A 90 8.22 32.02 -20.10
CA GLY A 90 7.41 32.70 -21.11
C GLY A 90 7.79 32.37 -22.57
N VAL A 91 8.72 31.42 -22.78
CA VAL A 91 9.23 31.05 -24.11
C VAL A 91 8.43 29.87 -24.66
N ALA A 92 8.06 29.95 -25.95
CA ALA A 92 7.44 28.84 -26.66
C ALA A 92 8.50 27.77 -27.03
N TYR A 93 8.14 26.49 -26.95
CA TYR A 93 9.09 25.40 -27.23
C TYR A 93 9.53 25.39 -28.69
N SER A 94 10.83 25.20 -28.89
CA SER A 94 11.39 24.87 -30.19
C SER A 94 11.24 23.37 -30.49
N SER A 95 11.28 23.00 -31.77
CA SER A 95 11.29 21.58 -32.17
C SER A 95 12.49 20.82 -31.59
N SER A 96 13.63 21.51 -31.38
CA SER A 96 14.81 20.96 -30.72
C SER A 96 14.54 20.56 -29.26
N ASP A 97 13.73 21.32 -28.53
CA ASP A 97 13.40 21.00 -27.14
C ASP A 97 12.58 19.71 -27.05
N LEU A 98 11.67 19.50 -28.00
CA LEU A 98 10.87 18.27 -28.09
C LEU A 98 11.73 17.06 -28.44
N ILE A 99 12.66 17.20 -29.38
CA ILE A 99 13.60 16.12 -29.75
C ILE A 99 14.50 15.78 -28.57
N PHE A 100 15.02 16.80 -27.88
CA PHE A 100 15.84 16.62 -26.71
C PHE A 100 15.06 15.92 -25.58
N ALA A 101 13.83 16.35 -25.32
CA ALA A 101 12.92 15.73 -24.37
C ALA A 101 12.65 14.24 -24.69
N LEU A 102 12.42 13.89 -25.96
CA LEU A 102 12.27 12.50 -26.40
C LEU A 102 13.56 11.68 -26.18
N PHE A 103 14.72 12.28 -26.46
CA PHE A 103 16.01 11.65 -26.18
C PHE A 103 16.16 11.36 -24.67
N LEU A 104 15.77 12.30 -23.80
CA LEU A 104 15.80 12.08 -22.35
C LEU A 104 14.88 10.93 -21.92
N ILE A 105 13.68 10.82 -22.49
CA ILE A 105 12.77 9.70 -22.21
C ILE A 105 13.47 8.36 -22.51
N ILE A 106 14.17 8.26 -23.63
CA ILE A 106 14.86 7.04 -24.02
C ILE A 106 16.00 6.75 -23.05
N VAL A 107 16.84 7.74 -22.75
CA VAL A 107 18.00 7.59 -21.86
C VAL A 107 17.58 7.24 -20.44
N ALA A 108 16.57 7.91 -19.88
CA ALA A 108 16.04 7.63 -18.55
C ALA A 108 15.24 6.31 -18.49
N GLY A 109 14.55 5.94 -19.56
CA GLY A 109 13.74 4.73 -19.63
C GLY A 109 14.56 3.44 -19.63
N ILE A 110 15.76 3.46 -20.22
CA ILE A 110 16.64 2.28 -20.30
C ILE A 110 17.04 1.76 -18.89
N PRO A 111 17.62 2.58 -17.98
CA PRO A 111 17.92 2.16 -16.62
C PRO A 111 16.70 1.66 -15.85
N VAL A 112 15.57 2.37 -15.95
CA VAL A 112 14.33 1.97 -15.28
C VAL A 112 13.87 0.60 -15.76
N PHE A 113 13.96 0.32 -17.06
CA PHE A 113 13.59 -0.99 -17.59
C PHE A 113 14.59 -2.08 -17.21
N LEU A 114 15.90 -1.82 -17.36
CA LEU A 114 16.97 -2.79 -17.10
C LEU A 114 17.02 -3.20 -15.63
N TYR A 115 16.89 -2.25 -14.71
CA TYR A 115 17.00 -2.51 -13.27
C TYR A 115 15.64 -2.68 -12.60
N GLY A 116 14.63 -1.90 -13.02
CA GLY A 116 13.30 -1.94 -12.42
C GLY A 116 12.55 -3.25 -12.66
N TYR A 117 12.72 -3.89 -13.82
CA TYR A 117 12.07 -5.19 -14.06
C TYR A 117 12.64 -6.32 -13.18
N PRO A 118 13.97 -6.56 -13.10
CA PRO A 118 14.53 -7.54 -12.17
C PRO A 118 14.17 -7.23 -10.71
N LEU A 119 14.21 -5.96 -10.29
CA LEU A 119 13.89 -5.55 -8.93
C LEU A 119 12.43 -5.79 -8.59
N SER A 120 11.49 -5.41 -9.47
CA SER A 120 10.06 -5.67 -9.26
C SER A 120 9.75 -7.17 -9.22
N LYS A 121 10.40 -7.97 -10.07
CA LYS A 121 10.29 -9.44 -10.01
C LYS A 121 10.86 -10.00 -8.70
N TRP A 122 12.00 -9.49 -8.23
CA TRP A 122 12.59 -9.90 -6.95
C TRP A 122 11.72 -9.50 -5.76
N LEU A 123 11.08 -8.34 -5.83
CA LEU A 123 10.17 -7.82 -4.82
C LEU A 123 8.93 -8.72 -4.68
N VAL A 124 8.32 -9.11 -5.79
CA VAL A 124 7.06 -9.89 -5.82
C VAL A 124 7.27 -11.41 -5.70
N LYS A 125 8.52 -11.90 -5.79
CA LYS A 125 8.83 -13.34 -5.65
C LYS A 125 8.40 -13.91 -4.30
N ASP A 126 8.38 -13.11 -3.23
CA ASP A 126 7.99 -13.58 -1.90
C ASP A 126 6.50 -13.35 -1.63
N VAL A 127 5.79 -14.45 -1.33
CA VAL A 127 4.36 -14.42 -0.97
C VAL A 127 4.15 -13.90 0.46
N HIS A 128 5.18 -13.92 1.30
CA HIS A 128 5.08 -13.47 2.68
C HIS A 128 5.10 -11.94 2.79
N PRO A 129 4.09 -11.32 3.42
CA PRO A 129 3.97 -9.86 3.44
C PRO A 129 5.11 -9.17 4.18
N ILE A 130 5.62 -9.79 5.26
CA ILE A 130 6.75 -9.24 6.03
C ILE A 130 8.02 -9.17 5.17
N LYS A 131 8.32 -10.23 4.40
CA LYS A 131 9.50 -10.24 3.52
C LYS A 131 9.39 -9.18 2.43
N PHE A 132 8.22 -9.07 1.79
CA PHE A 132 7.96 -8.03 0.81
C PHE A 132 8.14 -6.62 1.40
N PHE A 133 7.64 -6.39 2.62
CA PHE A 133 7.76 -5.11 3.31
C PHE A 133 9.22 -4.74 3.56
N LEU A 134 10.01 -5.67 4.10
CA LEU A 134 11.45 -5.47 4.32
C LEU A 134 12.20 -5.19 3.00
N LYS A 135 11.90 -5.93 1.94
CA LYS A 135 12.46 -5.68 0.61
C LYS A 135 12.09 -4.30 0.08
N SER A 136 10.84 -3.88 0.26
CA SER A 136 10.37 -2.55 -0.16
C SER A 136 11.14 -1.44 0.55
N ILE A 137 11.37 -1.59 1.87
CA ILE A 137 12.18 -0.64 2.65
C ILE A 137 13.60 -0.57 2.11
N ILE A 138 14.25 -1.72 1.87
CA ILE A 138 15.62 -1.75 1.32
C ILE A 138 15.69 -0.98 0.00
N ILE A 139 14.75 -1.26 -0.92
CA ILE A 139 14.74 -0.61 -2.23
C ILE A 139 14.46 0.90 -2.09
N LEU A 140 13.53 1.31 -1.23
CA LEU A 140 13.25 2.74 -0.96
C LEU A 140 14.49 3.45 -0.43
N THR A 141 15.19 2.86 0.54
CA THR A 141 16.42 3.43 1.11
C THR A 141 17.50 3.58 0.04
N VAL A 142 17.73 2.55 -0.78
CA VAL A 142 18.70 2.62 -1.89
C VAL A 142 18.33 3.70 -2.89
N SER A 143 17.06 3.80 -3.26
CA SER A 143 16.57 4.80 -4.21
C SER A 143 16.76 6.22 -3.67
N LEU A 144 16.50 6.43 -2.38
CA LEU A 144 16.70 7.69 -1.69
C LEU A 144 18.18 8.08 -1.61
N ILE A 145 19.07 7.12 -1.31
CA ILE A 145 20.52 7.35 -1.34
C ILE A 145 20.97 7.77 -2.74
N VAL A 146 20.53 7.06 -3.78
CA VAL A 146 20.87 7.42 -5.18
C VAL A 146 20.40 8.83 -5.51
N LEU A 147 19.18 9.20 -5.11
CA LEU A 147 18.64 10.53 -5.34
C LEU A 147 19.44 11.62 -4.62
N LEU A 148 19.73 11.44 -3.33
CA LEU A 148 20.54 12.38 -2.54
C LEU A 148 21.98 12.51 -3.05
N THR A 149 22.60 11.39 -3.45
CA THR A 149 23.95 11.44 -4.04
C THR A 149 23.96 12.13 -5.39
N SER A 150 22.92 11.94 -6.21
CA SER A 150 22.79 12.63 -7.50
C SER A 150 22.67 14.14 -7.30
N ASP A 151 21.87 14.56 -6.32
CA ASP A 151 21.68 15.95 -5.95
C ASP A 151 22.99 16.58 -5.43
N TYR A 152 23.65 15.92 -4.48
CA TYR A 152 24.94 16.35 -3.94
C TYR A 152 26.02 16.47 -5.01
N ILE A 153 26.12 15.51 -5.95
CA ILE A 153 27.09 15.60 -7.04
C ILE A 153 26.75 16.78 -7.95
N GLY A 154 25.46 17.00 -8.24
CA GLY A 154 24.99 18.15 -9.02
C GLY A 154 25.41 19.48 -8.41
N GLU A 155 25.23 19.66 -7.10
CA GLU A 155 25.64 20.90 -6.42
C GLU A 155 27.16 21.13 -6.42
N ASN A 156 27.97 20.07 -6.32
CA ASN A 156 29.41 20.19 -6.11
C ASN A 156 30.28 20.16 -7.39
N MET A 157 29.76 19.67 -8.52
CA MET A 157 30.55 19.53 -9.75
C MET A 157 30.73 20.83 -10.56
N GLY A 158 30.25 21.96 -10.06
CA GLY A 158 30.33 23.24 -10.77
C GLY A 158 29.53 23.24 -12.08
N SER A 159 29.65 24.31 -12.87
CA SER A 159 28.82 24.57 -14.06
C SER A 159 29.12 23.69 -15.27
N ASP A 160 29.79 22.55 -15.12
CA ASP A 160 30.10 21.66 -16.24
C ASP A 160 28.80 20.98 -16.73
N TRP A 161 28.17 21.66 -17.69
CA TRP A 161 26.80 21.43 -18.17
C TRP A 161 26.57 20.00 -18.66
N SER A 162 27.61 19.33 -19.17
CA SER A 162 27.55 17.95 -19.66
C SER A 162 27.37 16.93 -18.52
N THR A 163 28.02 17.13 -17.38
CA THR A 163 27.91 16.26 -16.21
C THR A 163 26.58 16.49 -15.49
N TRP A 164 26.15 17.76 -15.42
CA TRP A 164 24.81 18.14 -14.95
C TRP A 164 23.71 17.51 -15.79
N LEU A 165 23.84 17.57 -17.12
CA LEU A 165 22.93 16.91 -18.05
C LEU A 165 22.86 15.41 -17.80
N PHE A 166 23.97 14.70 -17.64
CA PHE A 166 23.92 13.25 -17.43
C PHE A 166 23.22 12.85 -16.12
N ILE A 167 23.49 13.57 -15.03
CA ILE A 167 22.93 13.31 -13.70
C ILE A 167 21.44 13.65 -13.65
N VAL A 168 21.06 14.82 -14.17
CA VAL A 168 19.68 15.32 -14.12
C VAL A 168 18.78 14.68 -15.16
N THR A 169 19.32 14.27 -16.30
CA THR A 169 18.50 13.70 -17.36
C THR A 169 18.40 12.18 -17.31
N GLY A 170 19.36 11.49 -16.66
CA GLY A 170 19.38 10.03 -16.57
C GLY A 170 19.02 9.50 -15.18
N LEU A 171 19.88 9.74 -14.19
CA LEU A 171 19.80 9.10 -12.87
C LEU A 171 18.65 9.65 -12.02
N TYR A 172 18.46 10.96 -12.03
CA TYR A 172 17.42 11.61 -11.22
C TYR A 172 15.98 11.18 -11.63
N PRO A 173 15.55 11.33 -12.90
CA PRO A 173 14.21 10.89 -13.31
C PRO A 173 14.03 9.38 -13.19
N ALA A 174 15.07 8.58 -13.46
CA ALA A 174 15.00 7.13 -13.28
C ALA A 174 14.76 6.74 -11.81
N SER A 175 15.47 7.37 -10.88
CA SER A 175 15.29 7.12 -9.44
C SER A 175 13.92 7.58 -8.94
N LEU A 176 13.39 8.71 -9.43
CA LEU A 176 12.04 9.17 -9.13
C LEU A 176 10.96 8.20 -9.64
N ILE A 177 11.05 7.76 -10.89
CA ILE A 177 10.10 6.80 -11.46
C ILE A 177 10.11 5.49 -10.67
N PHE A 178 11.31 5.05 -10.31
CA PHE A 178 11.48 3.85 -9.50
C PHE A 178 10.86 4.01 -8.11
N LEU A 179 11.10 5.14 -7.44
CA LEU A 179 10.49 5.48 -6.15
C LEU A 179 8.96 5.52 -6.22
N ILE A 180 8.40 6.19 -7.23
CA ILE A 180 6.94 6.24 -7.46
C ILE A 180 6.39 4.83 -7.69
N SER A 181 7.04 4.02 -8.54
CA SER A 181 6.61 2.65 -8.81
C SER A 181 6.61 1.79 -7.55
N ILE A 182 7.61 1.94 -6.67
CA ILE A 182 7.67 1.21 -5.40
C ILE A 182 6.56 1.68 -4.47
N LEU A 183 6.35 2.99 -4.34
CA LEU A 183 5.27 3.54 -3.51
C LEU A 183 3.90 3.03 -3.96
N ILE A 184 3.62 3.02 -5.27
CA ILE A 184 2.37 2.47 -5.81
C ILE A 184 2.24 0.98 -5.44
N THR A 185 3.30 0.19 -5.68
CA THR A 185 3.29 -1.25 -5.38
C THR A 185 3.10 -1.51 -3.89
N PHE A 186 3.74 -0.70 -3.04
CA PHE A 186 3.64 -0.75 -1.59
C PHE A 186 2.24 -0.39 -1.10
N THR A 187 1.62 0.66 -1.65
CA THR A 187 0.25 1.06 -1.32
C THR A 187 -0.75 -0.04 -1.74
N LEU A 188 -0.60 -0.61 -2.93
CA LEU A 188 -1.43 -1.73 -3.39
C LEU A 188 -1.27 -2.96 -2.47
N MET A 189 -0.04 -3.25 -2.04
CA MET A 189 0.25 -4.33 -1.08
C MET A 189 -0.43 -4.08 0.27
N LEU A 190 -0.33 -2.87 0.83
CA LEU A 190 -1.00 -2.50 2.07
C LEU A 190 -2.51 -2.64 1.95
N LEU A 191 -3.08 -2.19 0.83
CA LEU A 191 -4.51 -2.35 0.54
C LEU A 191 -4.91 -3.84 0.53
N ILE A 192 -4.14 -4.70 -0.11
CA ILE A 192 -4.38 -6.16 -0.12
C ILE A 192 -4.30 -6.73 1.30
N LEU A 193 -3.36 -6.28 2.14
CA LEU A 193 -3.23 -6.72 3.52
C LEU A 193 -4.43 -6.30 4.36
N VAL A 194 -4.89 -5.06 4.20
CA VAL A 194 -6.11 -4.54 4.86
C VAL A 194 -7.33 -5.36 4.43
N ILE A 195 -7.51 -5.61 3.13
CA ILE A 195 -8.60 -6.46 2.63
C ILE A 195 -8.53 -7.85 3.25
N LYS A 196 -7.34 -8.47 3.30
CA LYS A 196 -7.16 -9.79 3.92
C LYS A 196 -7.52 -9.78 5.40
N LEU A 197 -7.12 -8.75 6.14
CA LEU A 197 -7.45 -8.60 7.56
C LEU A 197 -8.96 -8.45 7.75
N LEU A 198 -9.61 -7.61 6.94
CA LEU A 198 -11.07 -7.44 6.97
C LEU A 198 -11.78 -8.76 6.72
N VAL A 199 -11.34 -9.55 5.74
CA VAL A 199 -11.91 -10.88 5.47
C VAL A 199 -11.77 -11.83 6.66
N ILE A 200 -10.60 -11.86 7.31
CA ILE A 200 -10.38 -12.68 8.50
C ILE A 200 -11.33 -12.27 9.63
N ILE A 201 -11.47 -10.96 9.86
CA ILE A 201 -12.37 -10.40 10.87
C ILE A 201 -13.82 -10.74 10.53
N SER A 202 -14.26 -10.54 9.28
CA SER A 202 -15.60 -10.88 8.83
C SER A 202 -15.90 -12.37 9.00
N ARG A 203 -14.96 -13.25 8.65
CA ARG A 203 -15.09 -14.69 8.85
C ARG A 203 -15.20 -15.03 10.33
N PHE A 204 -14.38 -14.41 11.18
CA PHE A 204 -14.46 -14.60 12.63
C PHE A 204 -15.83 -14.15 13.18
N ILE A 205 -16.33 -12.99 12.76
CA ILE A 205 -17.64 -12.47 13.17
C ILE A 205 -18.76 -13.39 12.69
N CYS A 206 -18.79 -13.79 11.41
CA CYS A 206 -19.78 -14.72 10.89
C CYS A 206 -19.75 -16.03 11.68
N TRP A 207 -18.57 -16.62 11.86
CA TRP A 207 -18.42 -17.85 12.64
C TRP A 207 -18.96 -17.70 14.07
N ARG A 208 -18.72 -16.55 14.71
CA ARG A 208 -19.26 -16.24 16.04
C ARG A 208 -20.78 -16.03 16.06
N ILE A 209 -21.37 -15.44 15.03
CA ILE A 209 -22.82 -15.24 14.94
C ILE A 209 -23.53 -16.58 14.67
N LEU A 210 -22.94 -17.44 13.85
CA LEU A 210 -23.59 -18.63 13.31
C LEU A 210 -23.47 -19.84 14.23
N ASP A 211 -22.26 -20.14 14.72
CA ASP A 211 -22.02 -21.34 15.54
C ASP A 211 -22.30 -21.11 17.03
N TYR A 212 -22.31 -19.85 17.48
CA TYR A 212 -22.30 -19.52 18.91
C TYR A 212 -23.65 -19.12 19.51
N ASN A 213 -24.76 -19.53 18.90
CA ASN A 213 -26.08 -19.50 19.54
C ASN A 213 -26.27 -20.62 20.60
N LYS A 214 -25.17 -21.13 21.17
CA LYS A 214 -25.19 -22.12 22.25
C LYS A 214 -24.21 -21.70 23.34
N GLY A 215 -24.71 -21.07 24.41
CA GLY A 215 -24.24 -21.19 25.81
C GLY A 215 -22.96 -20.47 26.28
N PRO A 216 -21.75 -21.03 26.11
CA PRO A 216 -20.62 -20.71 27.01
C PRO A 216 -20.03 -19.31 26.89
N VAL A 217 -19.98 -18.71 25.69
CA VAL A 217 -19.35 -17.40 25.51
C VAL A 217 -20.28 -16.25 25.91
N ALA A 218 -21.60 -16.43 25.78
CA ALA A 218 -22.57 -15.55 26.41
C ALA A 218 -22.39 -15.58 27.95
N ALA A 219 -22.21 -16.78 28.52
CA ALA A 219 -21.93 -16.92 29.96
C ALA A 219 -20.60 -16.26 30.36
N ILE A 220 -19.51 -16.46 29.61
CA ILE A 220 -18.21 -15.84 29.91
C ILE A 220 -18.26 -14.33 29.77
N THR A 221 -18.88 -13.79 28.71
CA THR A 221 -19.03 -12.32 28.58
C THR A 221 -19.90 -11.75 29.68
N LEU A 222 -20.96 -12.45 30.11
CA LEU A 222 -21.79 -12.02 31.23
C LEU A 222 -21.01 -12.05 32.55
N ILE A 223 -20.22 -13.09 32.81
CA ILE A 223 -19.36 -13.19 34.00
C ILE A 223 -18.34 -12.05 34.03
N ILE A 224 -17.67 -11.76 32.91
CA ILE A 224 -16.68 -10.68 32.83
C ILE A 224 -17.36 -9.32 33.02
N THR A 225 -18.52 -9.11 32.39
CA THR A 225 -19.24 -7.82 32.49
C THR A 225 -19.75 -7.59 33.92
N VAL A 226 -20.30 -8.63 34.56
CA VAL A 226 -20.71 -8.58 35.97
C VAL A 226 -19.49 -8.31 36.86
N GLY A 227 -18.40 -9.05 36.70
CA GLY A 227 -17.19 -8.89 37.49
C GLY A 227 -16.55 -7.50 37.38
N LEU A 228 -16.50 -6.94 36.17
CA LEU A 228 -16.02 -5.56 35.97
C LEU A 228 -16.98 -4.53 36.57
N GLY A 229 -18.28 -4.77 36.51
CA GLY A 229 -19.30 -3.92 37.13
C GLY A 229 -19.19 -3.90 38.66
N THR A 230 -19.06 -5.07 39.30
CA THR A 230 -18.85 -5.16 40.76
C THR A 230 -17.52 -4.56 41.19
N TRP A 231 -16.45 -4.77 40.41
CA TRP A 231 -15.15 -4.16 40.70
C TRP A 231 -15.21 -2.64 40.68
N LYS A 232 -15.89 -2.06 39.69
CA LYS A 232 -16.08 -0.60 39.61
C LYS A 232 -16.87 -0.07 40.81
N LEU A 233 -17.96 -0.73 41.19
CA LEU A 233 -18.74 -0.35 42.38
C LEU A 233 -17.92 -0.40 43.67
N PHE A 234 -17.01 -1.36 43.79
CA PHE A 234 -16.13 -1.49 44.96
C PHE A 234 -15.06 -0.41 45.04
N LEU A 235 -14.62 0.15 43.91
CA LEU A 235 -13.65 1.25 43.89
C LEU A 235 -14.29 2.63 44.09
N GLU A 236 -15.60 2.76 43.87
CA GLU A 236 -16.37 4.00 44.04
C GLU A 236 -16.99 4.13 45.44
N HIS A 237 -16.72 3.20 46.36
CA HIS A 237 -17.07 3.25 47.78
C HIS A 237 -15.81 3.11 48.63
#